data_AF-A0A1V2QGQ0-F1
#
_entry.id   AF-A0A1V2QGQ0-F1
#
_cell.length_a   1.000
_cell.length_b   1.000
_cell.length_c   1.000
_cell.angle_alpha   90.00
_cell.angle_beta   90.00
_cell.angle_gamma   90.00
#
_symmetry.space_group_name_H-M   'P 1'
#
loop_
_entity.id
_entity.type
_entity.pdbx_description
1 polymer ?
#
loop_
_entity_poly.entity_id
_entity_poly.type
_entity_poly.pdbx_seq_one_letter_code
_entity_poly.pdbx_strand_id
1 'polypeptide(L)'
;MTGRPTLTRSEVRALLLHYRIAEDGRPISEDVVTAWWRELREHTAAHCQAALASIPPQRVRHATAAEVAQLAQVAALHPTDAAPGSARPPLPITPAERARQRAKFAAAGQRGIRAVYEAMGWTRHPDTELAGTVRCPFCLAHVGQVCKPLTRTRDGRREQRDPVTRMHPSRLASARATKAAGTSSTTRGAIPPAPQGVSA
;
A
#
# COMPACT_ATOMS: atom_id res chain seq x y z
N MET A 1 -6.74 -15.79 -41.32
CA MET A 1 -7.31 -16.09 -39.99
C MET A 1 -6.78 -15.06 -39.01
N THR A 2 -7.53 -13.98 -38.77
CA THR A 2 -7.16 -12.92 -37.84
C THR A 2 -7.31 -13.45 -36.41
N GLY A 3 -6.18 -13.72 -35.76
CA GLY A 3 -6.17 -14.20 -34.37
C GLY A 3 -6.91 -13.20 -33.47
N ARG A 4 -7.92 -13.69 -32.75
CA ARG A 4 -8.63 -12.88 -31.74
C ARG A 4 -7.60 -12.34 -30.73
N PRO A 5 -7.60 -11.05 -30.40
CA PRO A 5 -6.66 -10.52 -29.41
C PRO A 5 -6.93 -11.20 -28.07
N THR A 6 -5.97 -12.03 -27.64
CA THR A 6 -5.98 -12.74 -26.36
C THR A 6 -5.73 -11.78 -25.22
N LEU A 7 -6.44 -11.97 -24.12
CA LEU A 7 -6.30 -11.16 -22.91
C LEU A 7 -4.85 -11.15 -22.40
N THR A 8 -4.25 -9.96 -22.33
CA THR A 8 -2.91 -9.72 -21.79
C THR A 8 -2.94 -9.60 -20.27
N ARG A 9 -1.80 -9.84 -19.62
CA ARG A 9 -1.67 -9.68 -18.15
C ARG A 9 -1.91 -8.23 -17.71
N SER A 10 -1.53 -7.26 -18.53
CA SER A 10 -1.81 -5.84 -18.29
C SER A 10 -3.30 -5.53 -18.31
N GLU A 11 -4.07 -6.14 -19.23
CA GLU A 11 -5.52 -5.98 -19.30
C GLU A 11 -6.22 -6.64 -18.10
N VAL A 12 -5.79 -7.84 -17.68
CA VAL A 12 -6.28 -8.46 -16.44
C VAL A 12 -6.07 -7.53 -15.25
N ARG A 13 -4.85 -6.97 -15.12
CA ARG A 13 -4.54 -6.02 -14.04
C ARG A 13 -5.44 -4.78 -14.11
N ALA A 14 -5.66 -4.24 -15.31
CA ALA A 14 -6.55 -3.11 -15.50
C ALA A 14 -8.00 -3.43 -15.10
N LEU A 15 -8.51 -4.60 -15.47
CA LEU A 15 -9.87 -5.07 -15.11
C LEU A 15 -10.01 -5.22 -13.58
N LEU A 16 -9.06 -5.89 -12.93
CA LEU A 16 -9.07 -6.08 -11.48
C LEU A 16 -9.03 -4.73 -10.74
N LEU A 17 -8.20 -3.79 -11.20
CA LEU A 17 -8.13 -2.44 -10.65
C LEU A 17 -9.41 -1.64 -10.91
N HIS A 18 -10.00 -1.75 -12.10
CA HIS A 18 -11.20 -1.01 -12.49
C HIS A 18 -12.42 -1.42 -11.66
N TYR A 19 -12.62 -2.72 -11.49
CA TYR A 19 -13.76 -3.32 -10.78
C TYR A 19 -13.48 -3.60 -9.29
N ARG A 20 -12.27 -3.33 -8.81
CA ARG A 20 -11.87 -3.52 -7.40
C ARG A 20 -12.10 -4.95 -6.91
N ILE A 21 -11.80 -5.91 -7.78
CA ILE A 21 -11.96 -7.33 -7.51
C ILE A 21 -10.73 -7.78 -6.74
N ALA A 22 -10.93 -8.15 -5.49
CA ALA A 22 -9.88 -8.28 -4.48
C ALA A 22 -9.18 -6.95 -4.18
N GLU A 23 -9.68 -6.23 -3.17
CA GLU A 23 -8.93 -5.92 -1.95
C GLU A 23 -9.47 -4.67 -1.25
N ASP A 24 -9.70 -4.81 0.07
CA ASP A 24 -9.89 -3.73 1.03
C ASP A 24 -8.58 -2.92 1.24
N GLY A 25 -8.11 -2.26 0.17
CA GLY A 25 -6.99 -1.32 0.20
C GLY A 25 -5.58 -1.93 0.26
N ARG A 26 -5.41 -3.18 -0.17
CA ARG A 26 -4.10 -3.80 -0.43
C ARG A 26 -3.74 -3.70 -1.94
N PRO A 27 -2.46 -3.91 -2.32
CA PRO A 27 -2.06 -3.99 -3.72
C PRO A 27 -2.22 -5.41 -4.27
N ILE A 28 -2.93 -5.55 -5.40
CA ILE A 28 -3.14 -6.82 -6.11
C ILE A 28 -1.80 -7.52 -6.34
N SER A 29 -1.64 -8.73 -5.79
CA SER A 29 -0.44 -9.53 -5.94
C SER A 29 -0.31 -10.12 -7.35
N GLU A 30 0.92 -10.34 -7.81
CA GLU A 30 1.17 -10.96 -9.12
C GLU A 30 0.62 -12.39 -9.21
N ASP A 31 0.54 -13.12 -8.09
CA ASP A 31 -0.03 -14.46 -8.04
C ASP A 31 -1.54 -14.44 -8.37
N VAL A 32 -2.25 -13.43 -7.86
CA VAL A 32 -3.67 -13.22 -8.18
C VAL A 32 -3.83 -12.86 -9.66
N VAL A 33 -2.99 -11.97 -10.19
CA VAL A 33 -3.00 -11.65 -11.64
C VAL A 33 -2.71 -12.89 -12.48
N THR A 34 -1.78 -13.74 -12.04
CA THR A 34 -1.42 -14.99 -12.73
C THR A 34 -2.60 -15.96 -12.76
N ALA A 35 -3.27 -16.17 -11.62
CA ALA A 35 -4.41 -17.06 -11.51
C ALA A 35 -5.56 -16.58 -12.41
N TRP A 36 -5.91 -15.30 -12.31
CA TRP A 36 -6.94 -14.69 -13.15
C TRP A 36 -6.62 -14.76 -14.64
N TRP A 37 -5.36 -14.50 -15.01
CA TRP A 37 -4.95 -14.59 -16.40
C TRP A 37 -5.01 -16.01 -16.94
N ARG A 38 -4.63 -17.03 -16.14
CA ARG A 38 -4.74 -18.44 -16.55
C ARG A 38 -6.19 -18.84 -16.81
N GLU A 39 -7.10 -18.42 -15.95
CA GLU A 39 -8.53 -18.71 -16.08
C GLU A 39 -9.17 -18.01 -17.28
N LEU A 40 -8.75 -16.77 -17.57
CA LEU A 40 -9.41 -15.91 -18.56
C LEU A 40 -8.71 -15.87 -19.93
N ARG A 41 -7.60 -16.59 -20.12
CA ARG A 41 -6.76 -16.53 -21.34
C ARG A 41 -7.50 -16.84 -22.64
N GLU A 42 -8.61 -17.57 -22.57
CA GLU A 42 -9.42 -17.98 -23.72
C GLU A 42 -10.49 -16.94 -24.09
N HIS A 43 -10.62 -15.88 -23.28
CA HIS A 43 -11.58 -14.81 -23.47
C HIS A 43 -10.89 -13.52 -23.92
N THR A 44 -11.65 -12.63 -24.57
CA THR A 44 -11.17 -11.29 -24.95
C THR A 44 -11.43 -10.31 -23.80
N ALA A 45 -10.70 -9.19 -23.79
CA ALA A 45 -10.92 -8.10 -22.83
C ALA A 45 -12.37 -7.59 -22.86
N ALA A 46 -12.96 -7.46 -24.05
CA ALA A 46 -14.34 -7.02 -24.22
C ALA A 46 -15.35 -7.98 -23.57
N HIS A 47 -15.20 -9.30 -23.73
CA HIS A 47 -16.11 -10.27 -23.10
C HIS A 47 -15.96 -10.29 -21.59
N CYS A 48 -14.73 -10.21 -21.08
CA CYS A 48 -14.48 -10.12 -19.63
C CYS A 48 -15.08 -8.83 -19.05
N GLN A 49 -15.01 -7.72 -19.80
CA GLN A 49 -15.56 -6.44 -19.39
C GLN A 49 -17.09 -6.44 -19.40
N ALA A 50 -17.72 -7.06 -20.41
CA ALA A 50 -19.17 -7.25 -20.47
C ALA A 50 -19.67 -8.16 -19.33
N ALA A 51 -18.96 -9.26 -19.07
CA ALA A 51 -19.23 -10.16 -17.94
C ALA A 51 -19.15 -9.44 -16.59
N LEU A 52 -18.14 -8.59 -16.38
CA LEU A 52 -18.02 -7.81 -15.15
C LEU A 52 -19.05 -6.69 -15.04
N ALA A 53 -19.49 -6.14 -16.17
CA ALA A 53 -20.55 -5.13 -16.20
C ALA A 53 -21.93 -5.71 -15.88
N SER A 54 -22.19 -6.99 -16.17
CA SER A 54 -23.46 -7.65 -15.85
C SER A 54 -23.61 -8.01 -14.37
N ILE A 55 -22.51 -8.09 -13.63
CA ILE A 55 -22.52 -8.38 -12.18
C ILE A 55 -22.94 -7.12 -11.39
N PRO A 56 -23.85 -7.24 -10.41
CA PRO A 56 -24.22 -6.12 -9.54
C PRO A 56 -23.01 -5.47 -8.81
N PRO A 57 -23.02 -4.13 -8.60
CA PRO A 57 -21.95 -3.37 -7.92
C PRO A 57 -21.41 -4.00 -6.64
N GLN A 58 -22.32 -4.55 -5.84
CA GLN A 58 -22.06 -5.04 -4.50
C GLN A 58 -21.38 -6.42 -4.55
N ARG A 59 -21.62 -7.17 -5.63
CA ARG A 59 -21.07 -8.52 -5.83
C ARG A 59 -19.81 -8.53 -6.68
N VAL A 60 -19.62 -7.57 -7.58
CA VAL A 60 -18.48 -7.57 -8.52
C VAL A 60 -17.12 -7.56 -7.80
N ARG A 61 -17.05 -6.94 -6.61
CA ARG A 61 -15.84 -6.92 -5.76
C ARG A 61 -15.40 -8.31 -5.27
N HIS A 62 -16.35 -9.24 -5.19
CA HIS A 62 -16.18 -10.60 -4.73
C HIS A 62 -16.27 -11.62 -5.89
N ALA A 63 -16.35 -11.15 -7.13
CA ALA A 63 -16.39 -12.01 -8.29
C ALA A 63 -15.11 -12.85 -8.37
N THR A 64 -15.25 -14.11 -8.76
CA THR A 64 -14.11 -15.01 -8.96
C THR A 64 -13.74 -15.07 -10.44
N ALA A 65 -12.49 -15.47 -10.74
CA ALA A 65 -12.05 -15.64 -12.12
C ALA A 65 -12.94 -16.64 -12.89
N ALA A 66 -13.34 -17.74 -12.23
CA ALA A 66 -14.21 -18.75 -12.81
C ALA A 66 -15.63 -18.24 -13.10
N GLU A 67 -16.22 -17.46 -12.19
CA GLU A 67 -17.54 -16.83 -12.40
C GLU A 67 -17.50 -15.87 -13.61
N VAL A 68 -16.43 -15.09 -13.73
CA VAL A 68 -16.23 -14.18 -14.87
C VAL A 68 -16.00 -14.94 -16.18
N ALA A 69 -15.26 -16.06 -16.16
CA ALA A 69 -15.06 -16.90 -17.33
C ALA A 69 -16.39 -17.47 -17.86
N GLN A 70 -17.23 -18.00 -16.98
CA GLN A 70 -18.56 -18.51 -17.32
C GLN A 70 -19.44 -17.42 -17.95
N LEU A 71 -19.48 -16.23 -17.33
CA LEU A 71 -20.25 -15.11 -17.86
C LEU A 71 -19.68 -14.56 -19.18
N ALA A 72 -18.35 -14.57 -19.36
CA ALA A 72 -17.70 -14.16 -20.60
C ALA A 72 -18.02 -15.13 -21.75
N GLN A 73 -18.23 -16.42 -21.45
CA GLN A 73 -18.67 -17.41 -22.41
C GLN A 73 -20.12 -17.15 -22.87
N VAL A 74 -21.01 -16.81 -21.93
CA VAL A 74 -22.39 -16.39 -22.25
C VAL A 74 -22.40 -15.09 -23.07
N ALA A 75 -21.57 -14.10 -22.71
CA ALA A 75 -21.43 -12.85 -23.45
C ALA A 75 -20.87 -13.05 -24.87
N ALA A 76 -20.03 -14.09 -25.08
CA ALA A 76 -19.53 -14.43 -26.41
C ALA A 76 -20.62 -15.05 -27.31
N LEU A 77 -21.63 -15.70 -26.73
CA LEU A 77 -22.78 -16.29 -27.43
C LEU A 77 -23.88 -15.25 -27.71
N HIS A 78 -23.99 -14.23 -26.86
CA HIS A 78 -24.92 -13.11 -27.01
C HIS A 78 -24.16 -11.79 -27.03
N PRO A 79 -23.54 -11.43 -28.17
CA PRO A 79 -22.84 -10.15 -28.28
C PRO A 79 -23.86 -9.02 -28.12
N THR A 80 -23.84 -8.37 -26.96
CA THR A 80 -24.55 -7.11 -26.77
C THR A 80 -23.82 -6.02 -27.58
N ASP A 81 -24.57 -5.19 -28.34
CA ASP A 81 -24.12 -3.99 -29.08
C ASP A 81 -23.60 -2.85 -28.17
N ALA A 82 -23.04 -3.21 -27.02
CA ALA A 82 -22.39 -2.31 -26.10
C ALA A 82 -21.14 -1.73 -26.78
N ALA A 83 -21.30 -0.52 -27.34
CA ALA A 83 -20.20 0.26 -27.89
C ALA A 83 -19.05 0.36 -26.86
N PRO A 84 -17.78 0.43 -27.28
CA PRO A 84 -16.60 0.43 -26.40
C PRO A 84 -16.59 1.54 -25.31
N GLY A 85 -17.49 2.52 -25.39
CA GLY A 85 -17.74 3.54 -24.36
C GLY A 85 -18.75 3.17 -23.26
N SER A 86 -19.43 2.01 -23.31
CA SER A 86 -20.42 1.59 -22.30
C SER A 86 -19.77 0.97 -21.05
N ALA A 87 -18.45 1.05 -20.95
CA ALA A 87 -17.70 0.62 -19.78
C ALA A 87 -18.25 1.33 -18.53
N ARG A 88 -18.77 0.55 -17.60
CA ARG A 88 -19.20 1.05 -16.30
C ARG A 88 -18.07 1.89 -15.68
N PRO A 89 -18.33 3.10 -15.12
CA PRO A 89 -17.29 3.88 -14.47
C PRO A 89 -16.64 3.09 -13.33
N PRO A 90 -15.34 3.32 -13.06
CA PRO A 90 -14.64 2.62 -11.99
C PRO A 90 -15.34 2.89 -10.65
N LEU A 91 -15.32 1.89 -9.76
CA LEU A 91 -15.96 2.03 -8.46
C LEU A 91 -15.33 3.19 -7.67
N PRO A 92 -16.13 3.98 -6.93
CA PRO A 92 -15.63 5.12 -6.19
C PRO A 92 -14.64 4.67 -5.10
N ILE A 93 -13.48 5.35 -5.06
CA ILE A 93 -12.44 5.14 -4.05
C ILE A 93 -12.89 5.78 -2.74
N THR A 94 -12.79 5.04 -1.64
CA THR A 94 -13.13 5.57 -0.31
C THR A 94 -12.10 6.62 0.16
N PRO A 95 -12.47 7.57 1.05
CA PRO A 95 -11.53 8.53 1.61
C PRO A 95 -10.32 7.87 2.28
N ALA A 96 -10.51 6.74 2.97
CA ALA A 96 -9.46 5.99 3.64
C ALA A 96 -8.44 5.41 2.66
N GLU A 97 -8.89 4.82 1.55
CA GLU A 97 -8.02 4.30 0.49
C GLU A 97 -7.23 5.42 -0.20
N ARG A 98 -7.88 6.55 -0.47
CA ARG A 98 -7.22 7.73 -1.04
C ARG A 98 -6.10 8.23 -0.12
N ALA A 99 -6.34 8.27 1.20
CA ALA A 99 -5.32 8.63 2.18
C ALA A 99 -4.14 7.64 2.18
N ARG A 100 -4.42 6.32 2.14
CA ARG A 100 -3.39 5.27 2.05
C ARG A 100 -2.56 5.38 0.76
N GLN A 101 -3.21 5.59 -0.39
CA GLN A 101 -2.52 5.80 -1.66
C GLN A 101 -1.60 7.02 -1.60
N ARG A 102 -2.10 8.16 -1.12
CA ARG A 102 -1.28 9.37 -0.92
C ARG A 102 -0.08 9.11 -0.02
N ALA A 103 -0.27 8.40 1.09
CA ALA A 103 0.82 8.04 1.99
C ALA A 103 1.87 7.15 1.31
N LYS A 104 1.44 6.16 0.51
CA LYS A 104 2.34 5.27 -0.25
C LYS A 104 3.18 6.05 -1.26
N PHE A 105 2.55 6.90 -2.07
CA PHE A 105 3.26 7.70 -3.07
C PHE A 105 4.16 8.75 -2.43
N ALA A 106 3.74 9.37 -1.33
CA ALA A 106 4.59 10.29 -0.57
C ALA A 106 5.86 9.58 -0.04
N ALA A 107 5.72 8.37 0.52
CA ALA A 107 6.86 7.58 0.99
C ALA A 107 7.82 7.21 -0.15
N ALA A 108 7.30 6.84 -1.33
CA ALA A 108 8.12 6.56 -2.50
C ALA A 108 8.87 7.82 -2.99
N GLY A 109 8.18 8.97 -3.06
CA GLY A 109 8.79 10.24 -3.41
C GLY A 109 9.90 10.65 -2.45
N GLN A 110 9.70 10.47 -1.14
CA GLN A 110 10.74 10.76 -0.14
C GLN A 110 12.00 9.89 -0.31
N ARG A 111 11.85 8.61 -0.70
CA ARG A 111 13.00 7.75 -1.00
C ARG A 111 13.77 8.22 -2.23
N GLY A 112 13.06 8.58 -3.30
CA GLY A 112 13.69 9.11 -4.52
C GLY A 112 14.46 10.41 -4.24
N ILE A 113 13.83 11.34 -3.52
CA ILE A 113 14.49 12.59 -3.10
C ILE A 113 15.73 12.31 -2.25
N ARG A 114 15.65 11.37 -1.30
CA ARG A 114 16.79 10.97 -0.46
C ARG A 114 17.95 10.44 -1.32
N ALA A 115 17.67 9.52 -2.25
CA ALA A 115 18.69 8.94 -3.11
C ALA A 115 19.43 10.00 -3.94
N VAL A 116 18.71 11.02 -4.43
CA VAL A 116 19.32 12.14 -5.16
C VAL A 116 20.24 12.97 -4.27
N TYR A 117 19.81 13.32 -3.05
CA TYR A 117 20.65 14.07 -2.12
C TYR A 117 21.89 13.27 -1.68
N GLU A 118 21.73 11.99 -1.42
CA GLU A 118 22.83 11.09 -1.07
C GLU A 118 23.86 10.98 -2.21
N ALA A 119 23.40 10.87 -3.47
CA ALA A 119 24.28 10.88 -4.64
C ALA A 119 25.06 12.19 -4.81
N MET A 120 24.54 13.32 -4.32
CA MET A 120 25.24 14.61 -4.29
C MET A 120 26.19 14.75 -3.09
N GLY A 121 26.32 13.73 -2.24
CA GLY A 121 27.09 13.79 -1.00
C GLY A 121 26.38 14.51 0.15
N TRP A 122 25.11 14.90 -0.03
CA TRP A 122 24.33 15.57 0.99
C TRP A 122 23.65 14.54 1.90
N THR A 123 24.25 14.29 3.05
CA THR A 123 23.69 13.35 4.04
C THR A 123 22.91 14.12 5.11
N ARG A 124 21.68 13.68 5.42
CA ARG A 124 20.94 14.25 6.56
C ARG A 124 21.60 13.88 7.87
N HIS A 125 21.55 14.77 8.85
CA HIS A 125 22.03 14.48 10.19
C HIS A 125 21.30 13.24 10.78
N PRO A 126 22.01 12.26 11.36
CA PRO A 126 21.42 11.00 11.80
C PRO A 126 20.33 11.18 12.86
N ASP A 127 20.48 12.15 13.76
CA ASP A 127 19.43 12.49 14.73
C ASP A 127 18.15 13.05 14.06
N THR A 128 18.27 13.72 12.91
CA THR A 128 17.10 14.18 12.15
C THR A 128 16.34 13.00 11.58
N GLU A 129 17.05 12.00 11.05
CA GLU A 129 16.43 10.76 10.56
C GLU A 129 15.75 10.00 11.70
N LEU A 130 16.46 9.84 12.83
CA LEU A 130 15.95 9.14 14.00
C LEU A 130 14.70 9.83 14.56
N ALA A 131 14.76 11.13 14.85
CA ALA A 131 13.62 11.88 15.36
C ALA A 131 12.43 11.86 14.37
N GLY A 132 12.70 11.85 13.07
CA GLY A 132 11.68 11.77 12.02
C GLY A 132 10.80 10.52 12.07
N THR A 133 11.23 9.43 12.72
CA THR A 133 10.51 8.15 12.81
C THR A 133 9.28 8.18 13.72
N VAL A 134 9.20 9.14 14.65
CA VAL A 134 8.08 9.26 15.61
C VAL A 134 7.34 10.58 15.44
N ARG A 135 6.10 10.66 15.94
CA ARG A 135 5.38 11.94 16.04
C ARG A 135 6.03 12.80 17.14
N CYS A 136 6.13 14.11 16.93
CA CYS A 136 6.65 15.00 17.97
C CYS A 136 5.64 15.09 19.13
N PRO A 137 6.03 14.73 20.37
CA PRO A 137 5.14 14.83 21.52
C PRO A 137 4.84 16.29 21.91
N PHE A 138 5.71 17.22 21.52
CA PHE A 138 5.59 18.63 21.90
C PHE A 138 4.76 19.46 20.92
N CYS A 139 5.14 19.52 19.64
CA CYS A 139 4.44 20.33 18.63
C CYS A 139 3.49 19.54 17.73
N LEU A 140 3.31 18.24 18.02
CA LEU A 140 2.41 17.32 17.32
C LEU A 140 2.73 17.09 15.83
N ALA A 141 3.89 17.58 15.34
CA ALA A 141 4.36 17.35 13.98
C ALA A 141 4.41 15.85 13.65
N HIS A 142 3.91 15.49 12.47
CA HIS A 142 3.81 14.09 12.05
C HIS A 142 5.18 13.50 11.71
N VAL A 143 5.22 12.16 11.61
CA VAL A 143 6.39 11.39 11.13
C VAL A 143 6.90 11.99 9.82
N GLY A 144 8.21 12.20 9.70
CA GLY A 144 8.87 12.81 8.54
C GLY A 144 8.74 14.33 8.38
N GLN A 145 7.87 15.00 9.14
CA GLN A 145 7.75 16.47 9.12
C GLN A 145 8.77 17.15 10.04
N VAL A 146 9.24 18.35 9.68
CA VAL A 146 10.11 19.17 10.55
C VAL A 146 9.28 19.77 11.70
N CYS A 147 9.91 19.94 12.87
CA CYS A 147 9.26 20.57 14.01
C CYS A 147 9.02 22.08 13.77
N LYS A 148 7.89 22.59 14.27
CA LYS A 148 7.61 24.03 14.29
C LYS A 148 8.71 24.80 15.05
N PRO A 149 9.11 26.00 14.60
CA PRO A 149 10.23 26.75 15.18
C PRO A 149 10.10 27.06 16.67
N LEU A 150 8.90 27.49 17.07
CA LEU A 150 8.58 27.98 18.41
C LEU A 150 7.16 27.51 18.69
N THR A 151 7.03 26.53 19.59
CA THR A 151 5.72 26.08 20.07
C THR A 151 5.67 26.22 21.58
N ARG A 152 4.51 26.57 22.12
CA ARG A 152 4.23 26.59 23.55
C ARG A 152 3.15 25.56 23.82
N THR A 153 3.36 24.72 24.82
CA THR A 153 2.33 23.78 25.28
C THR A 153 1.26 24.52 26.07
N ARG A 154 0.11 23.86 26.29
CA ARG A 154 -0.99 24.40 27.10
C ARG A 154 -0.54 24.77 28.52
N ASP A 155 0.44 24.04 29.06
CA ASP A 155 1.04 24.26 30.38
C ASP A 155 2.11 25.37 30.39
N GLY A 156 2.22 26.13 29.30
CA GLY A 156 3.12 27.27 29.19
C GLY A 156 4.59 26.92 28.92
N ARG A 157 4.96 25.63 28.88
CA ARG A 157 6.34 25.20 28.58
C ARG A 157 6.70 25.49 27.13
N ARG A 158 7.91 26.01 26.93
CA ARG A 158 8.50 26.27 25.61
C ARG A 158 9.61 25.28 25.37
N GLU A 159 9.68 24.78 24.15
CA GLU A 159 10.79 23.98 23.67
C GLU A 159 11.24 24.59 22.35
N GLN A 160 12.53 24.89 22.27
CA GLN A 160 13.14 25.39 21.06
C GLN A 160 13.63 24.18 20.27
N ARG A 161 13.38 24.17 18.95
CA ARG A 161 14.00 23.17 18.09
C ARG A 161 15.51 23.38 18.07
N ASP A 162 16.24 22.28 17.99
CA ASP A 162 17.67 22.32 17.72
C ASP A 162 17.92 22.89 16.30
N PRO A 163 18.80 23.90 16.14
CA PRO A 163 19.09 24.51 14.85
C PRO A 163 19.73 23.54 13.85
N VAL A 164 20.49 22.55 14.32
CA VAL A 164 21.17 21.56 13.48
C VAL A 164 20.19 20.51 12.98
N THR A 165 19.48 19.85 13.89
CA THR A 165 18.54 18.78 13.52
C THR A 165 17.19 19.29 13.03
N ARG A 166 16.85 20.56 13.32
CA ARG A 166 15.53 21.19 13.12
C ARG A 166 14.39 20.47 13.86
N MET A 167 14.70 19.63 14.84
CA MET A 167 13.75 18.85 15.62
C MET A 167 13.70 19.31 17.07
N HIS A 168 12.58 19.09 17.75
CA HIS A 168 12.49 19.30 19.21
C HIS A 168 13.26 18.18 19.95
N PRO A 169 14.05 18.51 20.99
CA PRO A 169 14.74 17.53 21.82
C PRO A 169 13.82 16.39 22.34
N SER A 170 12.59 16.70 22.72
CA SER A 170 11.57 15.76 23.18
C SER A 170 11.22 14.70 22.15
N ARG A 171 11.23 15.07 20.86
CA ARG A 171 11.01 14.13 19.75
C ARG A 171 12.19 13.18 19.61
N LEU A 172 13.41 13.70 19.71
CA LEU A 172 14.63 12.89 19.61
C LEU A 172 14.73 11.91 20.80
N ALA A 173 14.42 12.37 22.01
CA ALA A 173 14.35 11.53 23.20
C ALA A 173 13.30 10.41 23.05
N SER A 174 12.10 10.74 22.57
CA SER A 174 11.03 9.76 22.30
C SER A 174 11.43 8.74 21.23
N ALA A 175 12.10 9.17 20.16
CA ALA A 175 12.60 8.28 19.12
C ALA A 175 13.68 7.32 19.66
N ARG A 176 14.61 7.83 20.48
CA ARG A 176 15.64 7.01 21.14
C ARG A 176 15.01 5.96 22.07
N ALA A 177 14.02 6.35 22.87
CA ALA A 177 13.28 5.43 23.75
C ALA A 177 12.53 4.36 22.95
N THR A 178 11.85 4.75 21.86
CA THR A 178 11.12 3.81 20.98
C THR A 178 12.07 2.81 20.32
N LYS A 179 13.22 3.28 19.83
CA LYS A 179 14.26 2.41 19.24
C LYS A 179 14.80 1.43 20.28
N ALA A 180 15.12 1.90 21.49
CA ALA A 180 15.60 1.04 22.58
C ALA A 180 14.56 -0.03 22.99
N ALA A 181 13.28 0.33 23.04
CA ALA A 181 12.19 -0.61 23.33
C ALA A 181 12.02 -1.66 22.21
N GLY A 182 12.13 -1.24 20.94
CA GLY A 182 12.07 -2.14 19.78
C GLY A 182 13.23 -3.14 19.73
N THR A 183 14.46 -2.72 20.10
CA THR A 183 15.62 -3.62 20.19
C THR A 183 15.49 -4.61 21.36
N SER A 184 14.88 -4.20 22.47
CA SER A 184 14.71 -5.05 23.66
C SER A 184 13.69 -6.18 23.50
N SER A 185 12.83 -6.11 22.47
CA SER A 185 11.80 -7.13 22.23
C SER A 185 12.32 -8.34 21.43
N THR A 186 13.51 -8.26 20.82
CA THR A 186 14.08 -9.33 19.99
C THR A 186 14.93 -10.33 20.78
N THR A 187 15.38 -9.99 21.99
CA THR A 187 16.28 -10.85 22.78
C THR A 187 15.56 -11.85 23.71
N ARG A 188 14.23 -11.84 23.77
CA ARG A 188 13.44 -12.67 24.70
C ARG A 188 12.93 -14.00 24.09
N GLY A 189 13.66 -14.54 23.11
CA GLY A 189 13.35 -15.78 22.39
C GLY A 189 14.39 -16.91 22.55
N ALA A 190 15.36 -16.79 23.46
CA ALA A 190 16.26 -17.90 23.77
C ALA A 190 15.59 -18.81 24.80
N ILE A 191 14.91 -19.85 24.30
CA ILE A 191 14.42 -20.99 25.08
C ILE A 191 15.65 -21.65 25.74
N PRO A 192 15.73 -21.76 27.08
CA PRO A 192 16.80 -22.53 27.70
C PRO A 192 16.68 -24.01 27.31
N PRO A 193 17.79 -24.72 27.02
CA PRO A 193 17.75 -26.14 26.72
C PRO A 193 17.21 -26.94 27.91
N ALA A 194 16.29 -27.85 27.63
CA ALA A 194 15.65 -28.71 28.63
C ALA A 194 16.68 -29.63 29.33
N PRO A 195 16.54 -29.88 30.64
CA PRO A 195 17.40 -30.81 31.35
C PRO A 195 17.14 -32.25 30.86
N GLN A 196 18.20 -32.91 30.37
CA GLN A 196 18.16 -34.33 30.05
C GLN A 196 18.16 -35.12 31.35
N GLY A 197 17.03 -35.77 31.65
CA GLY A 197 16.91 -36.73 32.75
C GLY A 197 17.68 -38.00 32.43
N VAL A 198 18.70 -38.29 33.24
CA VAL A 198 19.40 -39.58 33.29
C VAL A 198 18.56 -40.51 34.17
N SER A 199 18.10 -41.64 33.64
CA SER A 199 17.57 -42.75 34.45
C SER A 199 18.68 -43.76 34.69
N ALA A 200 18.82 -44.16 35.95
CA ALA A 200 19.68 -45.23 36.43
C ALA A 200 18.98 -46.58 36.36
#